data_AF-A0A0C2J452-F1
#
_entry.id   AF-A0A0C2J452-F1
#
_cell.length_a   1.000
_cell.length_b   1.000
_cell.length_c   1.000
_cell.angle_alpha   90.00
_cell.angle_beta   90.00
_cell.angle_gamma   90.00
#
_symmetry.space_group_name_H-M   'P 1'
#
loop_
_entity.id
_entity.type
_entity.pdbx_description
1 polymer ?
#
loop_
_entity_poly.entity_id
_entity_poly.type
_entity_poly.pdbx_seq_one_letter_code
_entity_poly.pdbx_strand_id
1 'polypeptide(L)'
;MFFIDKNFAQNPQSVSRNYREQPETVLEEAVLKCAFADSKSASTLLDKDVMLECCYEITKEELDSRQGKLSEEKQKELGDQRSDDCPAIDEGFKECLALDDVLPKLDQYFKRRYIYV
;
A
#
# COMPACT_ATOMS: atom_id res chain seq x y z
N MET A 1 -23.61 5.67 49.99
CA MET A 1 -22.40 6.51 49.89
C MET A 1 -21.45 5.78 48.95
N PHE A 2 -21.36 6.19 47.69
CA PHE A 2 -20.53 5.53 46.68
C PHE A 2 -19.20 6.27 46.59
N PHE A 3 -18.12 5.58 46.94
CA PHE A 3 -16.75 6.06 46.73
C PHE A 3 -16.35 5.67 45.32
N ILE A 4 -16.15 6.66 44.45
CA ILE A 4 -15.53 6.44 43.14
C ILE A 4 -14.02 6.53 43.38
N ASP A 5 -13.35 5.39 43.41
CA ASP A 5 -11.89 5.34 43.31
C ASP A 5 -11.48 5.89 41.95
N LYS A 6 -10.77 7.03 41.96
CA LYS A 6 -10.13 7.59 40.78
C LYS A 6 -8.97 6.68 40.39
N ASN A 7 -9.28 5.63 39.60
CA ASN A 7 -8.27 4.97 38.79
C ASN A 7 -7.77 5.98 37.75
N PHE A 8 -6.72 6.71 38.12
CA PHE A 8 -5.86 7.39 37.17
C PHE A 8 -5.36 6.33 36.19
N ALA A 9 -5.88 6.34 34.96
CA ALA A 9 -5.27 5.63 33.86
C ALA A 9 -3.83 6.13 33.78
N GLN A 10 -2.88 5.29 34.20
CA GLN A 10 -1.46 5.59 34.07
C GLN A 10 -1.20 5.76 32.59
N ASN A 11 -0.75 6.96 32.21
CA ASN A 11 -0.35 7.31 30.85
C ASN A 11 0.63 6.22 30.37
N PRO A 12 0.30 5.40 29.35
CA PRO A 12 1.22 4.38 28.88
C PRO A 12 2.47 5.10 28.40
N GLN A 13 3.61 4.79 29.03
CA GLN A 13 4.91 5.32 28.64
C GLN A 13 5.05 5.23 27.12
N SER A 14 5.43 6.32 26.48
CA SER A 14 5.64 6.37 25.04
C SER A 14 6.65 5.29 24.66
N VAL A 15 6.16 4.21 24.05
CA VAL A 15 7.02 3.14 23.53
C VAL A 15 7.80 3.75 22.37
N SER A 16 9.08 4.02 22.58
CA SER A 16 10.00 4.41 21.51
C SER A 16 10.17 3.23 20.56
N ARG A 17 9.38 3.20 19.51
CA ARG A 17 9.48 2.19 18.45
C ARG A 17 10.67 2.59 17.57
N ASN A 18 11.78 1.87 17.71
CA ASN A 18 12.82 1.87 16.68
C ASN A 18 12.25 1.08 15.49
N TYR A 19 11.66 1.80 14.55
CA TYR A 19 11.28 1.25 13.26
C TYR A 19 12.58 0.86 12.55
N ARG A 20 12.85 -0.44 12.42
CA ARG A 20 13.85 -0.93 11.47
C ARG A 20 13.29 -0.64 10.08
N GLU A 21 14.05 0.07 9.26
CA GLU A 21 13.79 0.17 7.82
C GLU A 21 13.79 -1.27 7.27
N GLN A 22 12.61 -1.77 6.91
CA GLN A 22 12.48 -3.03 6.17
C GLN A 22 12.69 -2.73 4.68
N PRO A 23 13.51 -3.48 3.94
CA PRO A 23 13.91 -3.06 2.59
C PRO A 23 12.91 -3.38 1.47
N GLU A 24 11.78 -4.04 1.75
CA GLU A 24 10.85 -4.51 0.69
C GLU A 24 9.48 -3.81 0.72
N THR A 25 9.13 -3.12 1.81
CA THR A 25 7.81 -2.48 1.96
C THR A 25 7.65 -1.18 1.16
N VAL A 26 8.71 -0.59 0.61
CA VAL A 26 8.61 0.72 -0.06
C VAL A 26 7.87 0.63 -1.40
N LEU A 27 8.18 -0.39 -2.22
CA LEU A 27 7.49 -0.55 -3.51
C LEU A 27 6.03 -0.93 -3.28
N GLU A 28 5.79 -2.01 -2.55
CA GLU A 28 4.45 -2.53 -2.27
C GLU A 28 3.52 -1.46 -1.68
N GLU A 29 4.02 -0.69 -0.69
CA GLU A 29 3.27 0.40 -0.10
C GLU A 29 3.04 1.56 -1.09
N ALA A 30 4.01 1.88 -1.94
CA ALA A 30 3.85 2.88 -2.98
C ALA A 30 2.79 2.46 -4.02
N VAL A 31 2.83 1.19 -4.46
CA VAL A 31 1.86 0.60 -5.40
C VAL A 31 0.46 0.66 -4.83
N LEU A 32 0.28 0.23 -3.58
CA LEU A 32 -1.01 0.34 -2.89
C LEU A 32 -1.49 1.78 -2.81
N LYS A 33 -0.62 2.72 -2.41
CA LYS A 33 -0.99 4.14 -2.31
C LYS A 33 -1.45 4.71 -3.64
N CYS A 34 -0.72 4.41 -4.71
CA CYS A 34 -1.08 4.78 -6.08
C CYS A 34 -2.44 4.19 -6.46
N ALA A 35 -2.62 2.88 -6.28
CA ALA A 35 -3.85 2.21 -6.71
C ALA A 35 -5.10 2.69 -5.95
N PHE A 36 -4.98 2.95 -4.65
CA PHE A 36 -6.04 3.58 -3.86
C PHE A 36 -6.28 5.03 -4.26
N ALA A 37 -5.26 5.75 -4.75
CA ALA A 37 -5.42 7.12 -5.23
C ALA A 37 -6.23 7.17 -6.53
N ASP A 38 -5.95 6.26 -7.45
CA ASP A 38 -6.51 6.24 -8.81
C ASP A 38 -7.85 5.49 -8.89
N SER A 39 -8.15 4.67 -7.89
CA SER A 39 -9.42 3.97 -7.78
C SER A 39 -10.53 4.84 -7.17
N LYS A 40 -11.76 4.66 -7.70
CA LYS A 40 -12.98 5.32 -7.19
C LYS A 40 -13.93 4.37 -6.45
N SER A 41 -13.69 3.07 -6.53
CA SER A 41 -14.51 2.03 -5.89
C SER A 41 -13.66 0.80 -5.60
N ALA A 42 -14.15 -0.07 -4.70
CA ALA A 42 -13.50 -1.35 -4.43
C ALA A 42 -13.44 -2.22 -5.69
N SER A 43 -14.52 -2.26 -6.48
CA SER A 43 -14.54 -2.95 -7.78
C SER A 43 -13.50 -2.41 -8.76
N THR A 44 -13.26 -1.10 -8.81
CA THR A 44 -12.22 -0.54 -9.69
C THR A 44 -10.83 -0.97 -9.22
N LEU A 45 -10.63 -1.09 -7.91
CA LEU A 45 -9.36 -1.51 -7.33
C LEU A 45 -9.10 -3.03 -7.50
N LEU A 46 -10.16 -3.85 -7.49
CA LEU A 46 -10.07 -5.31 -7.52
C LEU A 46 -10.22 -5.92 -8.92
N ASP A 47 -11.11 -5.38 -9.74
CA ASP A 47 -11.48 -5.98 -11.03
C ASP A 47 -10.64 -5.44 -12.20
N LYS A 48 -9.87 -4.37 -11.99
CA LYS A 48 -9.04 -3.75 -13.02
C LYS A 48 -7.55 -3.88 -12.69
N ASP A 49 -6.72 -3.66 -13.70
CA ASP A 49 -5.26 -3.74 -13.61
C ASP A 49 -4.62 -2.50 -12.96
N VAL A 50 -5.35 -1.79 -12.09
CA VAL A 50 -4.89 -0.51 -11.51
C VAL A 50 -3.65 -0.70 -10.65
N MET A 51 -3.55 -1.80 -9.88
CA MET A 51 -2.35 -2.08 -9.11
C MET A 51 -1.15 -2.44 -10.00
N LEU A 52 -1.40 -3.21 -11.05
CA LEU A 52 -0.37 -3.55 -12.04
C LEU A 52 0.16 -2.30 -12.76
N GLU A 53 -0.74 -1.41 -13.21
CA GLU A 53 -0.40 -0.13 -13.83
C GLU A 53 0.45 0.73 -12.88
N CYS A 54 0.00 0.90 -11.63
CA CYS A 54 0.76 1.64 -10.61
C CYS A 54 2.15 1.04 -10.33
N CYS A 55 2.28 -0.28 -10.35
CA CYS A 55 3.58 -0.95 -10.15
C CYS A 55 4.57 -0.62 -11.27
N TYR A 56 4.11 -0.63 -12.52
CA TYR A 56 4.96 -0.24 -13.64
C TYR A 56 5.28 1.25 -13.64
N GLU A 57 4.33 2.12 -13.29
CA GLU A 57 4.58 3.56 -13.20
C GLU A 57 5.63 3.89 -12.14
N ILE A 58 5.49 3.34 -10.93
CA ILE A 58 6.46 3.56 -9.84
C ILE A 58 7.83 3.00 -10.21
N THR A 59 7.88 1.83 -10.85
CA THR A 59 9.12 1.25 -11.35
C THR A 59 9.80 2.17 -12.37
N LYS A 60 9.02 2.74 -13.30
CA LYS A 60 9.52 3.67 -14.30
C LYS A 60 10.05 4.95 -13.66
N GLU A 61 9.32 5.54 -12.72
CA GLU A 61 9.77 6.71 -11.96
C GLU A 61 11.05 6.43 -11.17
N GLU A 62 11.17 5.24 -10.57
CA GLU A 62 12.38 4.81 -9.87
C GLU A 62 13.58 4.72 -10.84
N LEU A 63 13.39 4.13 -12.02
CA LEU A 63 14.44 4.02 -13.04
C LEU A 63 14.85 5.40 -13.58
N ASP A 64 13.88 6.27 -13.87
CA ASP A 64 14.10 7.63 -14.37
C ASP A 64 14.84 8.49 -13.33
N SER A 65 14.45 8.41 -12.05
CA SER A 65 15.13 9.15 -10.96
C SER A 65 16.57 8.69 -10.70
N ARG A 66 16.90 7.47 -11.12
CA ARG A 66 18.23 6.86 -10.99
C ARG A 66 19.01 6.89 -12.31
N GLN A 67 18.49 7.54 -13.34
CA GLN A 67 19.14 7.66 -14.64
C GLN A 67 20.52 8.33 -14.48
N GLY A 68 21.56 7.67 -14.99
CA GLY A 68 22.96 8.09 -14.85
C GLY A 68 23.66 7.70 -13.54
N LYS A 69 22.95 7.14 -12.55
CA LYS A 69 23.55 6.56 -11.32
C LYS A 69 23.74 5.05 -11.40
N LEU A 70 22.90 4.37 -12.18
CA LEU A 70 22.97 2.94 -12.43
C LEU A 70 23.54 2.67 -13.82
N SER A 71 24.26 1.57 -13.97
CA SER A 71 24.64 1.06 -15.29
C SER A 71 23.39 0.56 -16.04
N GLU A 72 23.44 0.60 -17.37
CA GLU A 72 22.35 0.09 -18.22
C GLU A 72 21.99 -1.37 -17.90
N GLU A 73 22.99 -2.20 -17.60
CA GLU A 73 22.79 -3.59 -17.18
C GLU A 73 21.96 -3.71 -15.91
N LYS A 74 22.21 -2.87 -14.90
CA LYS A 74 21.45 -2.87 -13.64
C LYS A 74 20.05 -2.30 -13.80
N GLN A 75 19.87 -1.34 -14.70
CA GLN A 75 18.53 -0.84 -15.02
C GLN A 75 17.69 -1.91 -15.71
N LYS A 76 18.31 -2.67 -16.62
CA LYS A 76 17.66 -3.79 -17.29
C LYS A 76 17.31 -4.91 -16.31
N GLU A 77 18.26 -5.33 -15.47
CA GLU A 77 18.04 -6.35 -14.44
C GLU A 77 16.89 -5.96 -13.49
N LEU A 78 16.84 -4.69 -13.07
CA LEU A 78 15.73 -4.19 -12.24
C LEU A 78 14.41 -4.19 -13.01
N GLY A 79 14.41 -3.79 -14.28
CA GLY A 79 13.20 -3.85 -15.13
C GLY A 79 12.66 -5.27 -15.31
N ASP A 80 13.56 -6.23 -15.57
CA ASP A 80 13.22 -7.64 -15.72
C ASP A 80 12.67 -8.22 -14.40
N GLN A 81 13.33 -7.93 -13.26
CA GLN A 81 12.85 -8.34 -11.94
C GLN A 81 11.45 -7.76 -11.64
N ARG A 82 11.23 -6.47 -11.93
CA ARG A 82 9.94 -5.81 -11.68
C ARG A 82 8.84 -6.31 -12.60
N SER A 83 9.18 -6.79 -13.80
CA SER A 83 8.23 -7.45 -14.69
C SER A 83 7.64 -8.72 -14.06
N ASP A 84 8.42 -9.44 -13.26
CA ASP A 84 7.98 -10.64 -12.55
C ASP A 84 7.32 -10.30 -11.21
N ASP A 85 7.82 -9.29 -10.49
CA ASP A 85 7.28 -8.88 -9.19
C ASP A 85 5.88 -8.25 -9.31
N CYS A 86 5.63 -7.39 -10.30
CA CYS A 86 4.38 -6.62 -10.39
C CYS A 86 3.11 -7.48 -10.49
N PRO A 87 3.06 -8.55 -11.30
CA PRO A 87 1.93 -9.48 -11.29
C PRO A 87 1.73 -10.17 -9.93
N ALA A 88 2.81 -10.59 -9.27
CA ALA A 88 2.71 -11.23 -7.96
C ALA A 88 2.18 -10.26 -6.88
N ILE A 89 2.58 -9.00 -6.95
CA ILE A 89 2.09 -7.92 -6.09
C ILE A 89 0.59 -7.66 -6.36
N ASP A 90 0.18 -7.57 -7.62
CA ASP A 90 -1.24 -7.38 -8.00
C ASP A 90 -2.13 -8.52 -7.48
N GLU A 91 -1.74 -9.77 -7.73
CA GLU A 91 -2.47 -10.94 -7.27
C GLU A 91 -2.55 -11.00 -5.74
N GLY A 92 -1.40 -10.85 -5.05
CA GLY A 92 -1.35 -10.93 -3.58
C GLY A 92 -2.20 -9.87 -2.89
N PHE A 93 -2.24 -8.65 -3.43
CA PHE A 93 -3.11 -7.60 -2.88
C PHE A 93 -4.58 -7.80 -3.22
N LYS A 94 -4.92 -8.24 -4.44
CA LYS A 94 -6.30 -8.55 -4.79
C LYS A 94 -6.86 -9.67 -3.91
N GLU A 95 -6.09 -10.73 -3.66
CA GLU A 95 -6.47 -11.80 -2.73
C GLU A 95 -6.72 -11.27 -1.32
N CYS A 96 -5.83 -10.43 -0.79
CA CYS A 96 -5.96 -9.87 0.55
C CYS A 96 -7.16 -8.92 0.69
N LEU A 97 -7.40 -8.08 -0.33
CA LEU A 97 -8.49 -7.10 -0.33
C LEU A 97 -9.86 -7.73 -0.63
N ALA A 98 -9.89 -8.87 -1.33
CA ALA A 98 -11.10 -9.63 -1.60
C ALA A 98 -11.58 -10.48 -0.41
N LEU A 99 -10.82 -10.55 0.68
CA LEU A 99 -11.26 -11.24 1.89
C LEU A 99 -12.58 -10.67 2.42
N ASP A 100 -13.49 -11.56 2.84
CA ASP A 100 -14.84 -11.22 3.31
C ASP A 100 -14.87 -10.16 4.42
N ASP A 101 -13.84 -10.12 5.28
CA ASP A 101 -13.74 -9.16 6.38
C ASP A 101 -13.15 -7.80 5.98
N VAL A 102 -12.50 -7.74 4.81
CA VAL A 102 -11.78 -6.56 4.30
C VAL A 102 -12.63 -5.84 3.26
N LEU A 103 -13.27 -6.57 2.35
CA LEU A 103 -14.08 -6.03 1.27
C LEU A 103 -15.16 -5.03 1.74
N PRO A 104 -15.95 -5.29 2.81
CA PRO A 104 -16.93 -4.33 3.30
C PRO A 104 -16.30 -3.04 3.84
N LYS A 105 -15.08 -3.13 4.43
CA LYS A 105 -14.34 -1.98 4.94
C LYS A 105 -13.77 -1.15 3.79
N LEU A 106 -13.30 -1.82 2.75
CA LEU A 106 -12.82 -1.21 1.52
C LEU A 106 -13.94 -0.43 0.82
N ASP A 107 -15.12 -1.03 0.69
CA ASP A 107 -16.31 -0.35 0.18
C ASP A 107 -16.68 0.88 1.01
N GLN A 108 -16.67 0.74 2.34
CA GLN A 108 -16.95 1.87 3.23
C GLN A 108 -15.92 2.99 3.07
N TYR A 109 -14.64 2.65 2.89
CA TYR A 109 -13.58 3.62 2.64
C TYR A 109 -13.88 4.46 1.38
N PHE A 110 -14.19 3.81 0.25
CA PHE A 110 -14.47 4.52 -0.99
C PHE A 110 -15.75 5.37 -0.91
N LYS A 111 -16.81 4.87 -0.24
CA LYS A 111 -18.03 5.65 0.02
C LYS A 111 -17.75 6.93 0.82
N ARG A 112 -16.91 6.84 1.86
CA ARG A 112 -16.52 8.00 2.68
C ARG A 112 -15.66 8.98 1.90
N ARG A 113 -14.70 8.47 1.11
CA ARG A 113 -13.75 9.29 0.35
C ARG A 113 -14.41 10.11 -0.74
N TYR A 114 -15.34 9.51 -1.48
CA TYR A 114 -15.96 10.15 -2.65
C TYR A 114 -17.36 10.72 -2.37
N ILE A 115 -17.82 10.71 -1.11
CA ILE A 115 -19.14 11.16 -0.66
C ILE A 115 -20.22 10.76 -1.67
N TYR A 116 -20.44 9.45 -1.82
CA TYR A 116 -21.66 8.99 -2.47
C TYR A 116 -22.82 9.27 -1.50
N VAL A 117 -23.48 10.43 -1.68
CA VAL A 117 -24.83 10.73 -1.16
C VAL A 117 -25.85 10.00 -2.01
#